data_AF-N9CT83-F1
#
_entry.id   AF-N9CT83-F1
#
_cell.length_a   1.000
_cell.length_b   1.000
_cell.length_c   1.000
_cell.angle_alpha   90.00
_cell.angle_beta   90.00
_cell.angle_gamma   90.00
#
_symmetry.space_group_name_H-M   'P 1'
#
loop_
_entity.id
_entity.type
_entity.pdbx_description
1 polymer ?
#
loop_
_entity_poly.entity_id
_entity_poly.type
_entity_poly.pdbx_seq_one_letter_code
_entity_poly.pdbx_strand_id
1 'polypeptide(L)' 'MITLRMYAQHKGIELGTFSVEADFNANKEGREWISRRLSFEQTLTEEARQKILDICQKTPVTKTLLRSVEIETSIV' A
#
# COMPACT_ATOMS: atom_id res chain seq x y z
N MET A 1 3.77 3.28 -6.78
CA MET A 1 3.07 1.96 -6.94
C MET A 1 2.24 1.94 -8.22
N ILE A 2 2.53 1.06 -9.17
CA ILE A 2 1.92 1.06 -10.53
C ILE A 2 0.42 0.74 -10.50
N THR A 3 0.01 -0.35 -9.83
CA THR A 3 -1.40 -0.78 -9.80
C THR A 3 -2.35 0.29 -9.27
N LEU A 4 -1.91 1.07 -8.28
CA LEU A 4 -2.71 2.15 -7.72
C LEU A 4 -2.92 3.29 -8.73
N ARG A 5 -1.87 3.67 -9.48
CA ARG A 5 -1.98 4.67 -10.57
C ARG A 5 -2.88 4.17 -11.70
N MET A 6 -2.75 2.91 -12.10
CA MET A 6 -3.62 2.31 -13.13
C MET A 6 -5.09 2.31 -12.71
N TYR A 7 -5.37 1.94 -11.46
CA TYR A 7 -6.75 1.96 -10.93
C TYR A 7 -7.34 3.37 -10.94
N ALA A 8 -6.56 4.35 -10.47
CA ALA A 8 -6.98 5.74 -10.42
C ALA A 8 -7.31 6.27 -11.82
N GLN A 9 -6.44 6.01 -12.80
CA GLN A 9 -6.69 6.36 -14.20
C GLN A 9 -7.96 5.69 -14.75
N HIS A 10 -8.16 4.39 -14.50
CA HIS A 10 -9.36 3.66 -14.95
C HIS A 10 -10.66 4.18 -14.31
N LYS A 11 -10.58 4.81 -13.13
CA LYS A 11 -11.74 5.34 -12.39
C LYS A 11 -11.87 6.87 -12.45
N GLY A 12 -10.99 7.56 -13.16
CA GLY A 12 -10.96 9.03 -13.21
C GLY A 12 -10.70 9.67 -11.84
N ILE A 13 -9.95 9.00 -10.96
CA ILE A 13 -9.60 9.51 -9.63
C ILE A 13 -8.27 10.25 -9.73
N GLU A 14 -8.21 11.49 -9.26
CA GLU A 14 -6.96 12.22 -9.06
C GLU A 14 -6.34 11.86 -7.71
N LEU A 15 -5.22 11.12 -7.74
CA LEU A 15 -4.42 10.80 -6.55
C LEU A 15 -3.29 11.82 -6.28
N GLY A 16 -3.04 12.72 -7.23
CA GLY A 16 -1.93 13.66 -7.16
C GLY A 16 -0.56 12.99 -7.03
N THR A 17 0.36 13.71 -6.41
CA THR A 17 1.66 13.18 -6.00
C THR A 17 1.50 12.38 -4.71
N PHE A 18 2.06 11.17 -4.73
CA PHE A 18 2.12 10.32 -3.55
C PHE A 18 3.44 9.55 -3.55
N SER A 19 3.95 9.29 -2.35
CA SER A 19 5.12 8.45 -2.12
C SER A 19 4.69 7.11 -1.52
N VAL A 20 5.55 6.11 -1.71
CA VAL A 20 5.39 4.80 -1.08
C VAL A 20 6.75 4.38 -0.56
N GLU A 21 6.81 4.11 0.73
CA GLU A 21 7.97 3.57 1.42
C GLU A 21 7.66 2.16 1.90
N ALA A 22 8.68 1.31 1.91
CA ALA A 22 8.59 -0.04 2.44
C ALA A 22 9.87 -0.38 3.17
N ASP A 23 9.74 -0.73 4.44
CA ASP A 23 10.83 -1.25 5.26
C ASP A 23 10.61 -2.73 5.51
N PHE A 24 11.66 -3.52 5.33
CA PHE A 24 11.67 -4.92 5.74
C PHE A 24 12.24 -5.00 7.16
N ASN A 25 11.46 -5.60 8.06
CA ASN A 25 11.77 -5.72 9.46
C ASN A 25 11.89 -7.20 9.84
N ALA A 26 12.77 -7.49 10.78
CA ALA A 26 12.90 -8.79 11.41
C ALA A 26 13.11 -8.61 12.92
N ASN A 27 12.49 -9.45 13.73
CA ASN A 27 12.71 -9.47 15.18
C ASN A 27 13.58 -10.65 15.63
N LYS A 28 13.98 -10.65 16.91
CA LYS A 28 14.81 -11.72 17.48
C LYS A 28 14.09 -13.08 17.60
N GLU A 29 12.77 -13.09 17.46
CA GLU A 29 11.93 -14.30 17.49
C GLU A 29 11.78 -14.93 16.10
N GLY A 30 12.40 -14.33 15.07
CA GLY A 30 12.34 -14.80 13.69
C GLY A 30 11.09 -14.36 12.93
N ARG A 31 10.28 -13.44 13.47
CA ARG A 31 9.17 -12.81 12.72
C ARG A 31 9.75 -11.80 11.75
N GLU A 32 9.35 -11.93 10.48
CA GLU A 32 9.68 -11.00 9.39
C GLU A 32 8.40 -10.33 8.89
N TRP A 33 8.45 -9.02 8.66
CA TRP A 33 7.31 -8.28 8.11
C TRP A 33 7.77 -7.06 7.30
N ILE A 34 6.92 -6.61 6.39
CA ILE A 34 7.11 -5.37 5.65
C ILE A 34 6.18 -4.31 6.21
N SER A 35 6.74 -3.18 6.64
CA SER A 35 5.95 -1.98 6.96
C SER A 35 5.92 -1.08 5.73
N ARG A 36 4.76 -0.98 5.10
CA ARG A 36 4.51 -0.14 3.91
C ARG A 36 3.72 1.10 4.29
N ARG A 37 4.29 2.28 4.03
CA ARG A 37 3.65 3.58 4.28
C ARG A 37 3.38 4.29 2.96
N LEU A 38 2.16 4.80 2.81
CA LEU A 38 1.77 5.64 1.69
C LEU A 38 1.51 7.07 2.20
N SER A 39 2.10 8.05 1.54
CA SER A 39 1.89 9.46 1.86
C SER A 39 1.32 10.17 0.65
N PHE A 40 0.28 10.99 0.85
CA PHE A 40 -0.37 11.75 -0.21
C PHE A 40 -0.27 13.24 0.12
N GLU A 41 0.00 14.08 -0.90
CA GLU A 41 0.04 15.54 -0.69
C GLU A 41 -1.36 16.13 -0.43
N GLN A 42 -2.40 15.45 -0.89
CA GLN A 42 -3.80 15.84 -0.75
C GLN A 42 -4.51 15.07 0.36
N THR A 43 -5.47 15.72 1.01
CA THR A 43 -6.36 15.06 1.97
C THR A 43 -7.24 14.03 1.25
N LEU A 44 -7.31 12.83 1.81
CA LEU A 44 -8.16 11.75 1.31
C LEU A 44 -9.41 11.62 2.16
N THR A 45 -10.57 11.38 1.54
CA THR A 45 -11.76 10.96 2.28
C THR A 45 -11.57 9.54 2.82
N GLU A 46 -12.29 9.17 3.88
CA GLU A 46 -12.17 7.84 4.47
C GLU A 46 -12.52 6.72 3.49
N GLU A 47 -13.48 6.94 2.58
CA GLU A 47 -13.81 5.99 1.52
C GLU A 47 -12.65 5.81 0.55
N ALA A 48 -11.97 6.91 0.18
CA ALA A 48 -10.80 6.86 -0.68
C ALA A 48 -9.64 6.13 0.01
N ARG A 49 -9.39 6.42 1.30
CA ARG A 49 -8.35 5.76 2.11
C ARG A 49 -8.58 4.25 2.16
N GLN A 50 -9.78 3.81 2.52
CA GLN A 50 -10.12 2.39 2.55
C GLN A 50 -9.94 1.73 1.18
N LYS A 51 -10.39 2.41 0.11
CA LYS A 51 -10.26 1.86 -1.24
C LYS A 51 -8.81 1.70 -1.68
N ILE A 52 -7.95 2.67 -1.35
CA ILE A 52 -6.52 2.62 -1.64
C ILE A 52 -5.88 1.43 -0.91
N LEU A 53 -6.18 1.25 0.38
CA LEU A 53 -5.68 0.13 1.18
C LEU A 53 -6.10 -1.22 0.58
N ASP A 54 -7.37 -1.37 0.19
CA ASP A 54 -7.88 -2.58 -0.45
C ASP A 54 -7.15 -2.93 -1.75
N ILE A 55 -6.83 -1.91 -2.57
CA ILE A 55 -6.09 -2.10 -3.82
C ILE A 55 -4.66 -2.54 -3.52
N CYS A 56 -4.04 -1.95 -2.51
CA CYS A 56 -2.67 -2.28 -2.11
C CYS A 56 -2.53 -3.75 -1.69
N GLN A 57 -3.57 -4.35 -1.12
CA GLN A 57 -3.62 -5.77 -0.77
C GLN A 57 -3.79 -6.68 -2.00
N LYS A 58 -4.38 -6.19 -3.09
CA LYS A 58 -4.77 -7.01 -4.25
C LYS A 58 -3.70 -7.12 -5.34
N THR A 59 -2.57 -6.44 -5.19
CA THR A 59 -1.53 -6.45 -6.24
C THR A 59 -0.83 -7.82 -6.35
N PRO A 60 -0.35 -8.21 -7.54
CA PRO A 60 0.31 -9.50 -7.73
C PRO A 60 1.53 -9.72 -6.82
N VAL A 61 2.35 -8.69 -6.61
CA VAL A 61 3.53 -8.75 -5.73
C VAL A 61 3.09 -8.88 -4.27
N THR A 62 2.12 -8.07 -3.81
CA THR A 62 1.57 -8.20 -2.44
C THR A 62 1.04 -9.62 -2.20
N LYS A 63 0.22 -10.16 -3.11
CA LYS A 63 -0.34 -11.51 -2.98
C LYS A 63 0.71 -12.62 -2.97
N THR A 64 1.83 -12.40 -3.64
CA THR A 64 2.94 -13.36 -3.68
C THR A 64 3.68 -13.38 -2.35
N LEU A 65 3.99 -12.20 -1.80
CA LEU A 65 4.75 -12.06 -0.56
C LEU A 65 3.94 -12.46 0.69
N LEU A 66 2.63 -12.20 0.70
CA LEU A 66 1.74 -12.58 1.81
C LEU A 66 1.67 -14.09 2.09
N ARG A 67 2.25 -14.94 1.24
CA ARG A 67 2.38 -16.38 1.49
C ARG A 67 3.46 -16.72 2.52
N SER A 68 4.38 -15.80 2.77
CA SER A 68 5.58 -16.06 3.60
C SER A 68 5.97 -14.89 4.49
N VAL A 69 5.54 -13.67 4.17
CA VAL A 69 5.90 -12.45 4.89
C VAL A 69 4.65 -11.61 5.13
N GLU A 70 4.47 -11.14 6.36
CA GLU A 70 3.39 -10.23 6.70
C GLU A 70 3.64 -8.84 6.09
N ILE A 71 2.57 -8.17 5.64
CA ILE A 71 2.69 -6.81 5.11
C ILE A 71 1.69 -5.92 5.81
N GLU A 72 2.19 -5.01 6.62
CA GLU A 72 1.42 -3.97 7.29
C GLU A 72 1.38 -2.75 6.36
N THR A 73 0.19 -2.27 6.02
CA THR A 73 0.04 -1.11 5.13
C THR A 73 -0.73 -0.01 5.82
N SER A 74 -0.17 1.19 5.84
CA SER A 74 -0.80 2.38 6.41
C SER A 74 -0.70 3.57 5.46
N ILE A 75 -1.63 4.51 5.62
CA ILE A 75 -1.56 5.84 5.03
C ILE A 75 -1.19 6.81 6.16
N VAL A 76 -0.10 7.54 5.98
CA VAL A 76 0.41 8.54 6.94
C VAL A 76 -0.03 9.95 6.60
#